data_AF-A0A4Y2JZ58-F1
#
_entry.id   AF-A0A4Y2JZ58-F1
#
_cell.length_a   1.000
_cell.length_b   1.000
_cell.length_c   1.000
_cell.angle_alpha   90.00
_cell.angle_beta   90.00
_cell.angle_gamma   90.00
#
_symmetry.space_group_name_H-M   'P 1'
#
loop_
_entity.id
_entity.type
_entity.pdbx_description
1 polymer ?
#
loop_
_entity_poly.entity_id
_entity_poly.type
_entity_poly.pdbx_seq_one_letter_code
_entity_poly.pdbx_strand_id
1 'polypeptide(L)'
;MYIIGGGYLLHRVIWNRGSTFSLICDNYVTYVRTKYKSTALVILDGYPKNETIGGTKFAEPARRTRKQMSSEVMFDETMVPTVSQEKFQANTKNKDRLISILMHKFSQ
;
A
#
# COMPACT_ATOMS: atom_id res chain seq x y z
N MET A 1 17.96 -5.27 13.07
CA MET A 1 16.62 -4.66 12.98
C MET A 1 16.48 -4.07 11.57
N TYR A 2 15.40 -4.39 10.85
CA TYR A 2 15.16 -3.88 9.50
C TYR A 2 14.08 -2.80 9.54
N ILE A 3 14.27 -1.71 8.79
CA ILE A 3 13.25 -0.67 8.59
C ILE A 3 12.82 -0.72 7.13
N ILE A 4 11.53 -0.96 6.89
CA ILE A 4 10.97 -1.15 5.55
C ILE A 4 9.99 -0.01 5.26
N GLY A 5 10.21 0.75 4.20
CA GLY A 5 9.27 1.75 3.74
C GLY A 5 8.04 1.15 3.04
N GLY A 6 6.86 1.68 3.33
CA GLY A 6 5.59 1.19 2.77
C GLY A 6 5.51 1.28 1.26
N GLY A 7 6.02 2.37 0.66
CA GLY A 7 6.10 2.49 -0.80
C GLY A 7 6.92 1.38 -1.45
N TYR A 8 8.06 1.00 -0.84
CA TYR A 8 8.85 -0.14 -1.33
C TYR A 8 8.09 -1.46 -1.16
N LEU A 9 7.49 -1.68 0.01
CA LEU A 9 6.77 -2.92 0.30
C LEU A 9 5.63 -3.15 -0.71
N LEU A 10 4.81 -2.12 -0.96
CA LEU A 10 3.64 -2.17 -1.86
C LEU A 10 3.98 -2.58 -3.30
N HIS A 11 5.17 -2.27 -3.79
CA HIS A 11 5.60 -2.67 -5.14
C HIS A 11 6.27 -4.05 -5.19
N ARG A 12 6.64 -4.63 -4.03
CA ARG A 12 7.38 -5.90 -3.99
C ARG A 12 6.50 -7.14 -3.99
N VAL A 13 5.30 -7.07 -3.44
CA VAL A 13 4.40 -8.23 -3.38
C VAL A 13 3.46 -8.20 -4.57
N ILE A 14 3.53 -9.25 -5.38
CA ILE A 14 2.72 -9.42 -6.57
C ILE A 14 1.33 -9.92 -6.18
N TRP A 15 0.29 -9.33 -6.75
CA TRP A 15 -1.09 -9.76 -6.50
C TRP A 15 -1.43 -10.94 -7.40
N ASN A 16 -1.63 -12.11 -6.80
CA ASN A 16 -2.07 -13.29 -7.53
C ASN A 16 -3.51 -13.10 -8.03
N ARG A 17 -3.78 -13.59 -9.24
CA ARG A 17 -5.12 -13.52 -9.84
C ARG A 17 -6.12 -14.28 -8.98
N GLY A 18 -7.25 -13.65 -8.67
CA GLY A 18 -8.30 -14.26 -7.84
C GLY A 18 -8.04 -14.18 -6.33
N SER A 19 -6.92 -13.61 -5.88
CA SER A 19 -6.71 -13.36 -4.46
C SER A 19 -7.56 -12.20 -3.96
N THR A 20 -8.16 -12.39 -2.79
CA THR A 20 -8.89 -11.34 -2.08
C THR A 20 -7.93 -10.31 -1.48
N PHE A 21 -8.44 -9.13 -1.12
CA PHE A 21 -7.64 -8.12 -0.43
C PHE A 21 -7.05 -8.65 0.89
N SER A 22 -7.77 -9.48 1.64
CA SER A 22 -7.26 -10.11 2.87
C SER A 22 -6.05 -11.00 2.56
N LEU A 23 -6.16 -11.89 1.57
CA LEU A 23 -5.07 -12.79 1.18
C LEU A 23 -3.86 -12.02 0.63
N ILE A 24 -4.12 -10.94 -0.11
CA ILE A 24 -3.07 -10.03 -0.57
C ILE A 24 -2.34 -9.42 0.64
N CYS A 25 -3.07 -8.92 1.64
CA CYS A 25 -2.49 -8.39 2.88
C CYS A 25 -1.71 -9.44 3.66
N ASP A 26 -2.21 -10.67 3.75
CA ASP A 26 -1.51 -11.79 4.39
C ASP A 26 -0.20 -12.14 3.67
N ASN A 27 -0.17 -12.02 2.34
CA ASN A 27 1.05 -12.18 1.56
C ASN A 27 2.09 -11.09 1.87
N TYR A 28 1.67 -9.84 2.10
CA TYR A 28 2.57 -8.78 2.56
C TYR A 28 3.18 -9.07 3.93
N VAL A 29 2.34 -9.47 4.88
CA VAL A 29 2.79 -9.83 6.23
C VAL A 29 3.75 -11.01 6.19
N THR A 30 3.38 -12.06 5.46
CA THR A 30 4.22 -13.25 5.26
C THR A 30 5.55 -12.89 4.61
N TYR A 31 5.56 -12.07 3.57
CA TYR A 31 6.78 -11.62 2.91
C TYR A 31 7.70 -10.86 3.87
N VAL A 32 7.17 -9.95 4.68
CA VAL A 32 7.98 -9.21 5.66
C VAL A 32 8.55 -10.14 6.72
N ARG A 33 7.71 -11.00 7.31
CA ARG A 33 8.11 -11.94 8.37
C ARG A 33 9.17 -12.94 7.89
N THR A 34 9.02 -13.47 6.67
CA THR A 34 9.95 -14.46 6.10
C THR A 34 11.27 -13.83 5.66
N LYS A 35 11.22 -12.69 4.96
CA LYS A 35 12.42 -12.08 4.36
C LYS A 35 13.22 -11.22 5.33
N TYR A 36 12.56 -10.54 6.25
CA TYR A 36 13.19 -9.55 7.14
C TYR A 36 13.08 -9.91 8.62
N LYS A 37 12.55 -11.11 8.94
CA LYS A 37 12.31 -11.62 10.30
C LYS A 37 11.18 -10.86 11.01
N SER A 38 10.69 -11.42 12.11
CA SER A 38 9.59 -10.87 12.91
C SER A 38 9.89 -9.52 13.58
N THR A 39 11.17 -9.10 13.64
CA THR A 39 11.60 -7.84 14.26
C THR A 39 11.73 -6.68 13.27
N ALA A 40 11.22 -6.83 12.05
CA ALA A 40 11.20 -5.76 11.05
C ALA A 40 10.15 -4.70 11.40
N LEU A 41 10.56 -3.42 11.36
CA LEU A 41 9.67 -2.27 11.47
C LEU A 41 9.21 -1.86 10.08
N VAL A 42 7.91 -1.94 9.82
CA VAL A 42 7.30 -1.47 8.57
C VAL A 42 6.72 -0.08 8.80
N ILE A 43 7.26 0.91 8.08
CA ILE A 43 6.75 2.29 8.12
C ILE A 43 5.83 2.47 6.91
N LEU A 44 4.54 2.29 7.13
CA LEU A 44 3.50 2.59 6.15
C LEU A 44 3.16 4.07 6.23
N ASP A 45 3.90 4.90 5.50
CA ASP A 45 3.58 6.32 5.38
C ASP A 45 2.32 6.46 4.49
N GLY A 46 1.21 6.86 5.11
CA GLY A 46 0.04 7.35 4.40
C GLY A 46 0.32 8.77 3.94
N TYR A 47 -0.18 9.18 2.77
CA TYR A 47 0.06 10.55 2.33
C TYR A 47 -0.58 11.52 3.33
N PRO A 48 0.15 12.55 3.83
CA PRO A 48 -0.46 13.55 4.67
C PRO A 48 -1.59 14.23 3.89
N LYS A 49 -2.81 14.19 4.45
CA LYS A 49 -4.02 14.79 3.87
C LYS A 49 -3.94 16.33 3.79
N ASN A 50 -2.95 16.94 4.43
CA ASN A 50 -2.87 18.37 4.63
C ASN A 50 -1.90 18.97 3.60
N GLU A 51 -2.47 19.63 2.58
CA GLU A 51 -1.81 20.21 1.40
C GLU A 51 -0.87 21.39 1.68
N THR A 52 -0.57 21.73 2.93
CA THR A 52 -0.03 23.06 3.27
C THR A 52 1.48 23.12 3.48
N ILE A 53 2.22 22.00 3.48
CA ILE A 53 3.67 22.03 3.74
C ILE A 53 4.44 21.79 2.45
N GLY A 54 4.69 22.87 1.72
CA GLY A 54 5.57 22.91 0.55
C GLY A 54 7.00 22.51 0.92
N GLY A 55 7.33 21.24 0.72
CA GLY A 55 8.70 20.72 0.78
C GLY A 55 9.00 19.87 -0.46
N THR A 56 10.28 19.73 -0.80
CA THR A 56 10.78 18.98 -1.97
C THR A 56 10.25 17.52 -2.04
N LYS A 57 9.82 16.96 -0.91
CA LYS A 57 9.14 15.65 -0.80
C LYS A 57 7.75 15.58 -1.48
N PHE A 58 7.09 16.70 -1.77
CA PHE A 58 5.75 16.74 -2.38
C PHE A 58 5.74 16.88 -3.91
N ALA A 59 6.81 17.41 -4.50
CA ALA A 59 6.86 17.67 -5.94
C ALA A 59 6.78 16.38 -6.77
N GLU A 60 7.51 15.35 -6.36
CA GLU A 60 7.57 14.08 -7.10
C GLU A 60 6.28 13.24 -6.96
N PRO A 61 5.64 13.12 -5.77
CA PRO A 61 4.31 12.55 -5.64
C PRO A 61 3.23 13.29 -6.43
N ALA A 62 3.15 14.63 -6.33
CA ALA A 62 2.16 15.42 -7.06
C ALA A 62 2.31 15.27 -8.58
N ARG A 63 3.54 15.13 -9.10
CA ARG A 63 3.82 14.84 -10.50
C ARG A 63 3.29 13.46 -10.94
N ARG A 64 3.36 12.43 -10.07
CA ARG A 64 2.83 11.08 -10.36
C ARG A 64 1.30 11.05 -10.28
N THR A 65 0.71 11.67 -9.27
CA THR A 65 -0.74 11.72 -9.09
C THR A 65 -1.44 12.48 -10.23
N ARG A 66 -0.84 13.57 -10.74
CA ARG A 66 -1.39 14.29 -11.91
C ARG A 66 -1.39 13.47 -13.20
N LYS A 67 -0.58 12.41 -13.30
CA LYS A 67 -0.42 11.63 -14.53
C LYS A 67 -1.20 10.31 -14.55
N GLN A 68 -1.66 9.82 -13.40
CA GLN A 68 -2.46 8.59 -13.34
C GLN A 68 -3.81 8.81 -12.65
N MET A 69 -4.84 9.05 -13.46
CA MET A 69 -6.23 9.01 -13.02
C MET A 69 -6.69 7.56 -12.95
N SER A 70 -6.53 6.91 -11.79
CA SER A 70 -7.26 5.67 -11.50
C SER A 70 -8.47 5.98 -10.64
N SER A 71 -9.59 5.30 -10.92
CA SER A 71 -10.81 5.41 -10.12
C SER A 71 -10.58 4.94 -8.69
N GLU A 72 -11.28 5.60 -7.76
CA GLU A 72 -11.42 5.10 -6.39
C GLU A 72 -12.17 3.76 -6.41
N VAL A 73 -11.64 2.79 -5.68
CA VAL A 73 -12.21 1.44 -5.54
C VAL A 73 -12.75 1.33 -4.12
N MET A 74 -14.07 1.12 -4.01
CA MET A 74 -14.70 0.71 -2.76
C MET A 74 -14.56 -0.82 -2.65
N PHE A 75 -13.98 -1.30 -1.55
CA PHE A 75 -13.77 -2.73 -1.35
C PHE A 75 -13.76 -3.10 0.14
N ASP A 76 -14.05 -4.37 0.41
CA ASP A 76 -13.80 -5.03 1.69
C ASP A 76 -12.67 -6.08 1.55
N GLU A 77 -12.27 -6.68 2.66
CA GLU A 77 -11.21 -7.68 2.71
C GLU A 77 -11.50 -8.96 1.89
N THR A 78 -12.76 -9.30 1.67
CA THR A 78 -13.20 -10.51 0.95
C THR A 78 -13.28 -10.31 -0.56
N MET A 79 -13.31 -9.06 -1.04
CA MET A 79 -13.36 -8.75 -2.45
C MET A 79 -12.04 -9.06 -3.17
N VAL A 80 -12.14 -9.47 -4.44
CA VAL A 80 -11.00 -9.62 -5.36
C VAL A 80 -10.79 -8.31 -6.11
N PRO A 81 -9.55 -7.81 -6.26
CA PRO A 81 -9.29 -6.58 -7.01
C PRO A 81 -9.80 -6.68 -8.46
N THR A 82 -10.61 -5.72 -8.87
CA THR A 82 -11.17 -5.62 -10.24
C THR A 82 -10.25 -4.90 -11.22
N VAL A 83 -9.23 -4.23 -10.70
CA VAL A 83 -8.21 -3.50 -11.47
C VAL A 83 -6.82 -4.06 -11.16
N SER A 84 -5.89 -3.90 -12.10
CA SER A 84 -4.49 -4.25 -11.90
C SER A 84 -3.89 -3.56 -10.68
N GLN A 85 -2.94 -4.20 -10.02
CA GLN A 85 -2.17 -3.65 -8.90
C GLN A 85 -1.63 -2.25 -9.18
N GLU A 86 -1.05 -2.02 -10.37
CA GLU A 86 -0.50 -0.71 -10.75
C GLU A 86 -1.57 0.40 -10.74
N LYS A 87 -2.69 0.16 -11.42
CA LYS A 87 -3.84 1.09 -11.42
C LYS A 87 -4.38 1.32 -10.01
N PHE A 88 -4.56 0.25 -9.23
CA PHE A 88 -5.04 0.36 -7.86
C PHE A 88 -4.13 1.26 -7.01
N GLN A 89 -2.81 1.02 -7.08
CA GLN A 89 -1.80 1.75 -6.30
C GLN A 89 -1.50 3.16 -6.83
N ALA A 90 -2.05 3.55 -7.98
CA ALA A 90 -1.96 4.89 -8.52
C ALA A 90 -2.87 5.89 -7.78
N ASN A 91 -4.00 5.40 -7.26
CA ASN A 91 -4.96 6.22 -6.51
C ASN A 91 -4.60 6.24 -5.03
N THR A 92 -4.41 7.43 -4.46
CA THR A 92 -4.01 7.61 -3.06
C THR A 92 -5.04 7.06 -2.07
N LYS A 93 -6.34 7.26 -2.31
CA LYS A 93 -7.40 6.74 -1.41
C LYS A 93 -7.43 5.21 -1.39
N ASN A 94 -7.20 4.56 -2.54
CA ASN A 94 -7.11 3.11 -2.62
C ASN A 94 -5.93 2.58 -1.80
N LYS A 95 -4.77 3.26 -1.90
CA LYS A 95 -3.60 2.94 -1.09
C LYS A 95 -3.85 3.13 0.40
N ASP A 96 -4.47 4.23 0.80
CA ASP A 96 -4.74 4.52 2.21
C ASP A 96 -5.62 3.44 2.84
N ARG A 97 -6.67 2.98 2.13
CA ARG A 97 -7.53 1.88 2.58
C ARG A 97 -6.78 0.57 2.71
N LEU A 98 -5.95 0.23 1.72
CA LEU A 98 -5.12 -0.97 1.76
C LEU A 98 -4.12 -0.92 2.92
N ILE A 99 -3.49 0.24 3.14
CA ILE A 99 -2.58 0.48 4.27
C ILE A 99 -3.30 0.28 5.59
N SER A 100 -4.54 0.75 5.73
CA SER A 100 -5.32 0.55 6.96
C SER A 100 -5.52 -0.94 7.28
N ILE A 101 -5.82 -1.77 6.27
CA ILE A 101 -5.96 -3.22 6.45
C ILE A 101 -4.60 -3.85 6.80
N LEU A 102 -3.53 -3.44 6.11
CA LEU A 102 -2.18 -3.92 6.39
C LEU A 102 -1.73 -3.59 7.82
N MET A 103 -1.98 -2.37 8.30
CA MET A 103 -1.65 -1.98 9.68
C MET A 103 -2.34 -2.89 10.69
N HIS A 104 -3.63 -3.18 10.49
CA HIS A 104 -4.36 -4.11 11.33
C HIS A 104 -3.74 -5.52 11.29
N LYS A 105 -3.43 -6.04 10.10
CA LYS A 105 -2.80 -7.37 9.94
C LYS A 105 -1.38 -7.47 10.53
N PHE A 106 -0.59 -6.39 10.52
CA PHE A 106 0.73 -6.36 11.18
C PHE A 106 0.64 -6.27 12.71
N SER A 107 -0.49 -5.78 13.25
CA SER A 107 -0.72 -5.69 14.70
C SER A 107 -1.21 -6.99 15.34
N GLN A 108 -1.59 -7.99 14.53
CA GLN A 108 -1.96 -9.34 14.97
C GLN A 108 -0.77 -10.30 14.97
#